data_AF-A0A7C4RWW5-F1
#
_entry.id   AF-A0A7C4RWW5-F1
#
_cell.length_a   1.000
_cell.length_b   1.000
_cell.length_c   1.000
_cell.angle_alpha   90.00
_cell.angle_beta   90.00
_cell.angle_gamma   90.00
#
_symmetry.space_group_name_H-M   'P 1'
#
loop_
_entity.id
_entity.type
_entity.pdbx_description
1 polymer ?
#
loop_
_entity_poly.entity_id
_entity_poly.type
_entity_poly.pdbx_seq_one_letter_code
_entity_poly.pdbx_strand_id
1 'polypeptide(L)'
;MVMFNDEPKDIIEIETLIDKAIEKEDYEVLNQLLDLREKLLPELPQETLIEIYERDRVRMELLKKKLRDFEKLTQQLETGKRFASSQVQDEKGTFLNRDV
;
A
#
# COMPACT_ATOMS: atom_id res chain seq x y z
N MET A 1 -6.24 -14.48 -9.17
CA MET A 1 -7.56 -13.88 -8.96
C MET A 1 -8.21 -14.59 -7.78
N VAL A 2 -8.10 -14.01 -6.59
CA VAL A 2 -8.79 -14.56 -5.42
C VAL A 2 -10.23 -14.11 -5.54
N MET A 3 -11.07 -15.01 -6.06
CA MET A 3 -12.51 -14.86 -5.97
C MET A 3 -12.85 -15.03 -4.48
N PHE A 4 -13.36 -13.98 -3.83
CA PHE A 4 -14.07 -14.16 -2.57
C PHE A 4 -15.24 -15.10 -2.89
N ASN A 5 -15.12 -16.38 -2.50
CA ASN A 5 -16.12 -17.41 -2.79
C ASN A 5 -17.44 -17.19 -2.04
N ASP A 6 -17.48 -16.21 -1.14
CA ASP A 6 -18.66 -15.60 -0.55
C ASP A 6 -18.37 -14.10 -0.42
N GLU A 7 -19.21 -13.22 -0.98
CA GLU A 7 -19.13 -11.79 -0.68
C GLU A 7 -19.29 -11.60 0.84
N PRO A 8 -18.45 -10.78 1.50
CA PRO A 8 -18.56 -10.56 2.94
C PRO A 8 -19.97 -10.05 3.28
N LYS A 9 -20.58 -10.67 4.28
CA LYS A 9 -22.05 -10.62 4.47
C LYS A 9 -22.52 -9.44 5.31
N ASP A 10 -21.61 -8.79 6.03
CA ASP A 10 -21.91 -7.63 6.86
C ASP A 10 -20.75 -6.62 6.93
N ILE A 11 -21.06 -5.44 7.45
CA ILE A 11 -20.11 -4.33 7.59
C ILE A 11 -18.94 -4.66 8.52
N ILE A 12 -19.14 -5.50 9.55
CA ILE A 12 -18.10 -5.83 10.55
C ILE A 12 -17.03 -6.71 9.92
N GLU A 13 -17.45 -7.69 9.11
CA GLU A 13 -16.57 -8.54 8.34
C GLU A 13 -15.76 -7.72 7.32
N ILE A 14 -16.41 -6.81 6.58
CA ILE A 14 -15.74 -5.91 5.63
C ILE A 14 -14.67 -5.08 6.34
N GLU A 15 -14.99 -4.44 7.46
CA GLU A 15 -14.05 -3.62 8.21
C GLU A 15 -12.85 -4.42 8.75
N THR A 16 -13.07 -5.68 9.11
CA THR A 16 -12.00 -6.60 9.54
C THR A 16 -11.11 -7.01 8.36
N LEU A 17 -11.70 -7.24 7.19
CA LEU A 17 -10.96 -7.58 5.97
C LEU A 17 -10.16 -6.40 5.44
N ILE A 18 -10.68 -5.17 5.56
CA ILE A 18 -9.94 -3.93 5.23
C ILE A 18 -8.66 -3.85 6.05
N ASP A 19 -8.74 -4.07 7.36
CA ASP A 19 -7.54 -4.04 8.22
C ASP A 19 -6.51 -5.09 7.81
N LYS A 20 -6.97 -6.32 7.51
CA LYS A 20 -6.10 -7.40 7.03
C LYS A 20 -5.47 -7.08 5.67
N ALA A 21 -6.21 -6.47 4.76
CA ALA A 21 -5.72 -6.09 3.45
C ALA A 21 -4.62 -5.02 3.57
N ILE A 22 -4.81 -4.02 4.45
CA ILE A 22 -3.80 -3.01 4.74
C ILE A 22 -2.56 -3.63 5.40
N GLU A 23 -2.74 -4.53 6.36
CA GLU A 23 -1.62 -5.22 7.04
C GLU A 23 -0.76 -6.00 6.03
N LYS A 24 -1.40 -6.73 5.12
CA LYS A 24 -0.75 -7.54 4.08
C LYS A 24 -0.29 -6.74 2.86
N GLU A 25 -0.58 -5.44 2.80
CA GLU A 25 -0.33 -4.57 1.64
C GLU A 25 -1.01 -5.07 0.36
N ASP A 26 -2.15 -5.76 0.51
CA ASP A 26 -2.99 -6.22 -0.60
C ASP A 26 -3.94 -5.11 -1.02
N TYR A 27 -3.41 -4.13 -1.75
CA TYR A 27 -4.15 -2.93 -2.15
C TYR A 27 -5.24 -3.20 -3.18
N GLU A 28 -5.14 -4.30 -3.95
CA GLU A 28 -6.18 -4.71 -4.88
C GLU A 28 -7.41 -5.19 -4.12
N VAL A 29 -7.23 -6.07 -3.14
CA VAL A 29 -8.31 -6.52 -2.25
C VAL A 29 -8.86 -5.36 -1.42
N LEU A 30 -8.00 -4.47 -0.93
CA LEU A 30 -8.44 -3.27 -0.20
C LEU A 30 -9.42 -2.43 -1.02
N ASN A 31 -9.12 -2.15 -2.28
CA ASN A 31 -10.00 -1.37 -3.15
C ASN A 31 -11.36 -2.05 -3.34
N GLN A 32 -11.37 -3.36 -3.59
CA GLN A 32 -12.61 -4.13 -3.73
C GLN A 32 -13.47 -4.07 -2.45
N LEU A 33 -12.84 -4.17 -1.27
CA LEU A 33 -13.54 -4.08 0.01
C LEU A 33 -14.10 -2.68 0.28
N LEU A 34 -13.38 -1.62 -0.12
CA LEU A 34 -13.86 -0.24 -0.01
C LEU A 34 -15.08 0.00 -0.91
N ASP A 35 -15.08 -0.52 -2.13
CA ASP A 35 -16.22 -0.44 -3.05
C ASP A 35 -17.44 -1.19 -2.51
N LEU A 36 -17.24 -2.36 -1.89
CA LEU A 36 -18.32 -3.10 -1.24
C LEU A 36 -18.86 -2.33 -0.03
N ARG A 37 -17.97 -1.75 0.78
CA ARG A 37 -18.34 -0.95 1.95
C ARG A 37 -19.20 0.25 1.56
N GLU A 38 -18.81 0.97 0.51
CA GLU A 38 -19.51 2.19 0.05
C GLU A 38 -21.01 1.93 -0.21
N LYS A 39 -21.34 0.75 -0.76
CA LYS A 39 -22.73 0.35 -1.02
C LYS A 39 -23.56 0.18 0.26
N LEU A 40 -22.92 -0.16 1.37
CA LEU A 40 -23.59 -0.40 2.65
C LEU A 40 -23.71 0.87 3.51
N LEU A 41 -22.82 1.85 3.34
CA LEU A 41 -22.77 3.06 4.16
C LEU A 41 -24.14 3.77 4.33
N PRO A 42 -24.98 3.93 3.30
CA PRO A 42 -26.27 4.63 3.43
C PRO A 42 -27.27 3.95 4.38
N GLU A 43 -27.10 2.65 4.64
CA GLU A 43 -28.03 1.84 5.42
C GLU A 43 -27.60 1.70 6.89
N LEU A 44 -26.41 2.20 7.24
CA LEU A 44 -25.83 2.03 8.58
C LEU A 44 -26.33 3.12 9.55
N PRO A 45 -26.46 2.78 10.84
CA PRO A 45 -26.74 3.77 11.87
C PRO A 45 -25.58 4.75 12.03
N GLN A 46 -25.90 5.96 12.48
CA GLN A 46 -24.95 7.06 12.60
C GLN A 46 -23.75 6.71 13.49
N GLU A 47 -23.98 5.97 14.58
CA GLU A 47 -22.92 5.54 15.49
C GLU A 47 -21.87 4.68 14.78
N THR A 48 -22.32 3.72 13.95
CA THR A 48 -21.42 2.86 13.16
C THR A 48 -20.66 3.67 12.11
N LEU A 49 -21.29 4.66 11.48
CA LEU A 49 -20.61 5.55 10.52
C LEU A 49 -19.49 6.37 11.18
N ILE A 50 -19.71 6.86 12.40
CA ILE A 50 -18.70 7.58 13.18
C ILE A 50 -17.53 6.65 13.51
N GLU A 51 -17.79 5.42 13.93
CA GLU A 51 -16.75 4.43 14.23
C GLU A 51 -15.89 4.10 12.99
N ILE A 52 -16.54 3.87 11.84
CA ILE A 52 -15.85 3.62 10.57
C ILE A 52 -14.96 4.81 10.20
N TYR A 53 -15.49 6.03 10.31
CA TYR A 53 -14.74 7.25 10.00
C TYR A 53 -13.48 7.40 10.87
N GLU A 54 -13.58 7.18 12.19
CA GLU A 54 -12.41 7.27 13.07
C GLU A 54 -11.38 6.17 12.78
N ARG A 55 -11.82 4.95 12.43
CA ARG A 55 -10.91 3.88 11.97
C ARG A 55 -10.21 4.25 10.68
N ASP A 56 -10.94 4.84 9.72
CA ASP A 56 -10.36 5.28 8.45
C ASP A 56 -9.29 6.36 8.61
N ARG A 57 -9.44 7.26 9.60
CA ARG A 57 -8.37 8.22 9.93
C ARG A 57 -7.08 7.51 10.36
N VAL A 58 -7.20 6.46 11.17
CA VAL A 58 -6.04 5.66 11.60
C VAL A 58 -5.43 4.90 10.42
N ARG A 59 -6.26 4.27 9.58
CA ARG A 59 -5.83 3.56 8.36
C ARG A 59 -5.09 4.47 7.40
N MET A 60 -5.57 5.70 7.22
CA MET A 60 -4.95 6.70 6.36
C MET A 60 -3.53 7.04 6.83
N GLU A 61 -3.32 7.21 8.14
CA GLU A 61 -1.97 7.48 8.68
C GLU A 61 -1.03 6.28 8.50
N LEU A 62 -1.54 5.05 8.63
CA LEU A 62 -0.79 3.83 8.36
C LEU A 62 -0.40 3.73 6.88
N LEU A 63 -1.32 3.98 5.95
CA LEU A 63 -1.06 3.97 4.51
C LEU A 63 -0.05 5.04 4.10
N LYS A 64 -0.18 6.26 4.62
CA LYS A 64 0.82 7.33 4.40
C LYS A 64 2.21 6.93 4.90
N LYS A 65 2.29 6.23 6.03
CA LYS A 65 3.57 5.73 6.54
C LYS A 65 4.19 4.70 5.58
N LYS A 66 3.41 3.71 5.14
CA LYS A 66 3.85 2.70 4.16
C LYS A 66 4.31 3.35 2.85
N LEU A 67 3.59 4.37 2.36
CA LEU A 67 3.99 5.12 1.16
C LEU A 67 5.35 5.81 1.33
N ARG A 68 5.57 6.51 2.45
CA ARG A 68 6.88 7.14 2.74
C ARG A 68 8.01 6.12 2.83
N ASP A 69 7.75 4.96 3.42
CA ASP A 69 8.74 3.89 3.52
C ASP A 69 9.09 3.34 2.12
N PHE A 70 8.09 3.19 1.24
CA PHE A 70 8.28 2.79 -0.15
C PHE A 70 9.05 3.83 -0.98
N GLU A 71 8.74 5.12 -0.83
CA GLU A 71 9.46 6.22 -1.48
C GLU A 71 10.94 6.21 -1.06
N LYS A 72 11.21 6.02 0.23
CA LYS A 72 12.58 5.93 0.75
C LYS A 72 13.33 4.74 0.17
N LEU A 73 12.69 3.58 0.07
CA LEU A 73 13.28 2.39 -0.55
C LEU A 73 13.61 2.65 -2.03
N THR A 74 12.71 3.30 -2.76
CA THR A 74 12.90 3.64 -4.17
C THR A 74 14.11 4.57 -4.36
N GLN A 75 14.25 5.61 -3.54
CA GLN A 75 15.41 6.51 -3.56
C GLN A 75 16.73 5.79 -3.29
N GLN A 76 16.74 4.85 -2.34
CA GLN A 76 17.91 4.02 -2.04
C GLN A 76 18.29 3.13 -3.24
N LEU A 77 17.30 2.52 -3.90
CA LEU A 77 17.53 1.69 -5.08
C LEU A 77 18.05 2.52 -6.27
N GLU A 78 17.51 3.72 -6.50
CA GLU A 78 18.01 4.62 -7.54
C GLU A 78 19.46 5.04 -7.28
N THR A 79 19.78 5.36 -6.03
CA THR A 79 21.15 5.70 -5.61
C THR A 79 22.09 4.52 -5.82
N GLY A 80 21.68 3.31 -5.42
CA GLY A 80 22.44 2.08 -5.64
C GLY A 80 22.66 1.79 -7.13
N LYS A 81 21.64 1.99 -7.97
CA LYS A 81 21.74 1.85 -9.44
C LYS A 81 22.75 2.83 -10.03
N ARG A 82 22.72 4.11 -9.62
CA ARG A 82 23.69 5.12 -10.06
C ARG A 82 25.11 4.71 -9.69
N PHE A 83 25.33 4.30 -8.44
CA PHE A 83 26.63 3.84 -7.96
C PHE A 83 27.14 2.60 -8.72
N ALA A 84 26.28 1.61 -8.96
CA ALA A 84 26.66 0.43 -9.75
C ALA A 84 26.99 0.80 -11.20
N SER A 85 26.24 1.73 -11.80
CA SER A 85 26.50 2.19 -13.18
C SER A 85 27.76 3.04 -13.32
N SER A 86 28.22 3.72 -12.27
CA SER A 86 29.50 4.44 -12.26
C SER A 86 30.70 3.52 -12.04
N GLN A 87 30.48 2.26 -11.65
CA GLN A 87 31.52 1.25 -11.39
C GLN A 87 31.79 0.34 -12.60
N VAL A 88 31.25 0.64 -13.79
CA VAL A 88 31.49 -0.17 -15.00
C VAL A 88 32.96 -0.03 -15.40
N GLN A 89 33.74 -1.08 -15.13
CA GLN A 89 35.12 -1.26 -15.58
C GLN A 89 35.16 -1.60 -17.07
N ASP A 90 36.15 -1.07 -17.78
CA ASP A 90 36.52 -1.60 -19.10
C ASP A 90 37.18 -2.98 -18.99
N GLU A 91 37.37 -3.68 -20.12
CA GLU A 91 38.00 -5.01 -20.20
C GLU A 91 39.44 -5.06 -19.62
N LYS A 92 40.01 -3.91 -19.24
CA LYS A 92 41.35 -3.76 -18.65
C LYS A 92 41.33 -3.45 -17.15
N GLY A 93 40.16 -3.42 -16.51
CA GLY A 93 40.01 -3.19 -15.08
C GLY A 93 40.13 -1.71 -14.68
N THR A 94 40.00 -0.79 -15.63
CA THR A 94 40.07 0.65 -15.36
C THR A 94 38.66 1.19 -15.05
N PHE A 95 38.48 1.81 -13.89
CA PHE A 95 37.23 2.48 -13.53
C PHE A 95 37.07 3.72 -14.40
N LEU A 96 36.03 3.76 -15.24
CA LEU A 96 35.65 4.98 -15.95
C LEU A 96 34.96 5.91 -14.96
N ASN A 97 35.75 6.74 -14.28
CA ASN A 97 35.18 7.80 -13.45
C ASN A 97 34.54 8.82 -14.39
N ARG A 98 33.21 8.79 -14.49
CA ARG A 98 32.46 9.77 -15.27
C ARG A 98 32.21 10.99 -14.39
N ASP A 99 33.25 11.77 -14.16
CA ASP A 99 33.16 13.03 -13.44
C ASP A 99 32.51 14.08 -14.37
N VAL A 100 31.27 14.44 -14.00
CA VAL A 100 30.47 15.67 -14.27
C VAL A 100 30.22 16.07 -15.74
#